data_AF-A0A084SHJ1-F1
#
_entry.id   AF-A0A084SHJ1-F1
#
_cell.length_a   1.000
_cell.length_b   1.000
_cell.length_c   1.000
_cell.angle_alpha   90.00
_cell.angle_beta   90.00
_cell.angle_gamma   90.00
#
_symmetry.space_group_name_H-M   'P 1'
#
loop_
_entity.id
_entity.type
_entity.pdbx_description
1 polymer ?
#
loop_
_entity_poly.entity_id
_entity_poly.type
_entity_poly.pdbx_seq_one_letter_code
_entity_poly.pdbx_strand_id
1 'polypeptide(L)'
;MAQAHADINEAYQQRDDGFRFENGKFPNDAECLKVVGFDEVGDEVSLAQELGKLKHAAAFACLKARLPPELRENFTVEPRYKPDPDVNGVALTDKGVDTLHPDFVVHGTRNATDVQCVYEIKFPCFAAHKLDPRNSRWVEAQLKAYQKLSIRCPAAVISPAGLFQLGIP
;
A
#
# COMPACT_ATOMS: atom_id res chain seq x y z
N MET A 1 -10.04 5.10 -2.00
CA MET A 1 -8.71 5.34 -2.59
C MET A 1 -8.59 6.71 -3.21
N ALA A 2 -9.31 7.01 -4.31
CA ALA A 2 -9.27 8.33 -4.93
C ALA A 2 -9.67 9.47 -3.95
N GLN A 3 -10.71 9.25 -3.14
CA GLN A 3 -11.12 10.21 -2.10
C GLN A 3 -9.99 10.45 -1.08
N ALA A 4 -9.47 9.39 -0.45
CA ALA A 4 -8.35 9.48 0.49
C ALA A 4 -7.11 10.18 -0.12
N HIS A 5 -6.86 9.99 -1.43
CA HIS A 5 -5.77 10.64 -2.12
C HIS A 5 -5.97 12.16 -2.23
N ALA A 6 -7.18 12.61 -2.55
CA ALA A 6 -7.52 14.03 -2.66
C ALA A 6 -7.60 14.70 -1.27
N ASP A 7 -8.32 14.10 -0.33
CA ASP A 7 -8.53 14.65 1.01
C ASP A 7 -7.22 14.90 1.75
N ILE A 8 -6.28 13.95 1.68
CA ILE A 8 -4.99 14.10 2.35
C ILE A 8 -4.14 15.21 1.70
N ASN A 9 -4.21 15.38 0.38
CA ASN A 9 -3.50 16.47 -0.27
C ASN A 9 -4.09 17.84 0.10
N GLU A 10 -5.41 17.93 0.21
CA GLU A 10 -6.08 19.15 0.66
C GLU A 10 -5.75 19.44 2.13
N ALA A 11 -5.91 18.44 3.01
CA ALA A 11 -5.62 18.56 4.43
C ALA A 11 -4.17 18.92 4.69
N TYR A 12 -3.21 18.32 3.97
CA TYR A 12 -1.79 18.64 4.11
C TYR A 12 -1.52 20.12 3.85
N GLN A 13 -2.08 20.69 2.78
CA GLN A 13 -1.90 22.10 2.44
C GLN A 13 -2.52 23.07 3.47
N GLN A 14 -3.40 22.58 4.35
CA GLN A 14 -4.07 23.34 5.41
C GLN A 14 -3.41 23.18 6.79
N ARG A 15 -2.41 22.29 6.93
CA ARG A 15 -1.67 22.12 8.18
C ARG A 15 -0.74 23.31 8.44
N ASP A 16 -0.45 23.58 9.71
CA ASP A 16 0.50 24.62 10.13
C ASP A 16 1.92 24.39 9.60
N ASP A 17 2.33 23.12 9.49
CA ASP A 17 3.61 22.67 8.92
C ASP A 17 3.51 22.31 7.42
N GLY A 18 2.33 22.49 6.83
CA GLY A 18 2.06 22.25 5.43
C GLY A 18 2.46 23.42 4.54
N PHE A 19 2.50 23.16 3.23
CA PHE A 19 2.63 24.22 2.23
C PHE A 19 1.71 23.98 1.06
N ARG A 20 1.31 25.06 0.40
CA ARG A 20 0.44 25.01 -0.78
C ARG A 20 1.21 24.47 -1.98
N PHE A 21 0.63 23.47 -2.65
CA PHE A 21 1.21 22.94 -3.89
C PHE A 21 1.06 23.96 -5.01
N GLU A 22 2.00 23.97 -5.97
CA GLU A 22 1.99 24.92 -7.09
C GLU A 22 0.67 24.90 -7.88
N ASN A 23 0.10 23.71 -8.11
CA ASN A 23 -1.19 23.56 -8.79
C ASN A 23 -2.40 23.53 -7.82
N GLY A 24 -2.16 23.66 -6.51
CA GLY A 24 -3.15 23.65 -5.43
C GLY A 24 -3.86 22.32 -5.16
N LYS A 25 -3.50 21.23 -5.85
CA LYS A 25 -4.21 19.94 -5.79
C LYS A 25 -3.31 18.75 -5.51
N PHE A 26 -2.20 18.64 -6.23
CA PHE A 26 -1.27 17.50 -6.16
C PHE A 26 0.17 18.00 -6.28
N PRO A 27 1.12 17.45 -5.52
CA PRO A 27 2.51 17.82 -5.68
C PRO A 27 3.03 17.48 -7.09
N ASN A 28 3.86 18.37 -7.63
CA ASN A 28 4.73 18.10 -8.76
C ASN A 28 5.96 17.26 -8.32
N ASP A 29 6.80 16.82 -9.25
CA ASP A 29 7.93 15.93 -8.95
C ASP A 29 8.98 16.61 -8.03
N ALA A 30 9.20 17.91 -8.16
CA ALA A 30 10.10 18.66 -7.29
C ALA A 30 9.53 18.79 -5.86
N GLU A 31 8.22 19.03 -5.74
CA GLU A 31 7.52 19.07 -4.46
C GLU A 31 7.53 17.71 -3.78
N CYS A 32 7.34 16.62 -4.52
CA CYS A 32 7.44 15.24 -4.01
C CYS A 32 8.80 14.94 -3.35
N LEU A 33 9.89 15.55 -3.83
CA LEU A 33 11.25 15.35 -3.33
C LEU A 33 11.61 16.26 -2.16
N LYS A 34 10.80 17.27 -1.83
CA LYS A 34 11.09 18.18 -0.71
C LYS A 34 11.18 17.39 0.59
N VAL A 35 12.25 17.62 1.34
CA VAL A 35 12.37 17.12 2.71
C VAL A 35 11.39 17.89 3.60
N VAL A 36 10.54 17.16 4.31
CA VAL A 36 9.48 17.70 5.19
C VAL A 36 9.68 17.33 6.65
N GLY A 37 10.73 16.58 6.96
CA GLY A 37 11.08 16.19 8.33
C GLY A 37 12.19 15.15 8.35
N PHE A 38 12.40 14.59 9.53
CA PHE A 38 13.32 13.50 9.78
C PHE A 38 12.59 12.39 10.55
N ASP A 39 12.94 11.14 10.31
CA ASP A 39 12.38 10.02 11.07
C ASP A 39 13.10 9.77 12.41
N GLU A 40 12.71 8.72 13.13
CA GLU A 40 13.23 8.41 14.47
C GLU A 40 14.74 8.07 14.48
N VAL A 41 15.29 7.65 13.34
CA VAL A 41 16.72 7.35 13.20
C VAL A 41 17.51 8.53 12.64
N GLY A 42 16.82 9.64 12.31
CA GLY A 42 17.40 10.88 11.80
C GLY A 42 17.52 10.94 10.28
N ASP A 43 16.89 10.02 9.55
CA ASP A 43 16.89 10.03 8.09
C ASP A 43 15.87 11.03 7.54
N GLU A 44 16.21 11.67 6.42
CA GLU A 44 15.32 12.64 5.75
C GLU A 44 14.02 11.97 5.27
N VAL A 45 12.90 12.60 5.59
CA VAL A 45 11.57 12.20 5.09
C VAL A 45 11.15 13.17 4.00
N SER A 46 10.98 12.64 2.79
CA SER A 46 10.42 13.39 1.66
C SER A 46 8.91 13.57 1.76
N LEU A 47 8.37 14.60 1.10
CA LEU A 47 6.92 14.81 0.98
C LEU A 47 6.22 13.59 0.40
N ALA A 48 6.84 12.92 -0.58
CA ALA A 48 6.30 11.69 -1.16
C ALA A 48 6.09 10.59 -0.11
N GLN A 49 7.04 10.42 0.83
CA GLN A 49 6.93 9.46 1.91
C GLN A 49 5.86 9.87 2.93
N GLU A 50 5.87 11.13 3.37
CA GLU A 50 4.88 11.65 4.33
C GLU A 50 3.45 11.52 3.80
N LEU A 51 3.19 12.03 2.59
CA LEU A 51 1.88 11.91 1.97
C LEU A 51 1.50 10.45 1.71
N GLY A 52 2.47 9.59 1.36
CA GLY A 52 2.27 8.16 1.22
C GLY A 52 1.73 7.53 2.50
N LYS A 53 2.39 7.77 3.64
CA LYS A 53 1.99 7.28 4.97
C LYS A 53 0.58 7.74 5.34
N LEU A 54 0.32 9.05 5.22
CA LEU A 54 -1.00 9.63 5.54
C LEU A 54 -2.11 9.04 4.68
N LYS A 55 -1.86 8.83 3.39
CA LYS A 55 -2.83 8.23 2.46
C LYS A 55 -3.07 6.75 2.73
N HIS A 56 -2.04 5.98 3.11
CA HIS A 56 -2.23 4.60 3.59
C HIS A 56 -3.14 4.54 4.80
N ALA A 57 -2.86 5.36 5.83
CA ALA A 57 -3.68 5.41 7.03
C ALA A 57 -5.15 5.73 6.71
N ALA A 58 -5.39 6.74 5.86
CA ALA A 58 -6.74 7.10 5.40
C ALA A 58 -7.40 5.99 4.57
N ALA A 59 -6.64 5.30 3.72
CA ALA A 59 -7.13 4.17 2.93
C ALA A 59 -7.58 3.00 3.81
N PHE A 60 -6.79 2.66 4.83
CA PHE A 60 -7.14 1.60 5.77
C PHE A 60 -8.36 1.95 6.62
N ALA A 61 -8.45 3.19 7.10
CA ALA A 61 -9.64 3.67 7.79
C ALA A 61 -10.89 3.54 6.90
N CYS A 62 -10.77 3.93 5.62
CA CYS A 62 -11.82 3.79 4.62
C CYS A 62 -12.22 2.33 4.37
N LEU A 63 -11.25 1.41 4.24
CA LEU A 63 -11.52 -0.02 4.07
C LEU A 63 -12.24 -0.59 5.29
N LYS A 64 -11.74 -0.34 6.50
CA LYS A 64 -12.35 -0.81 7.76
C LYS A 64 -13.79 -0.31 7.92
N ALA A 65 -14.07 0.94 7.56
CA ALA A 65 -15.39 1.54 7.65
C ALA A 65 -16.39 0.96 6.63
N ARG A 66 -15.92 0.59 5.43
CA ARG A 66 -16.78 0.11 4.34
C ARG A 66 -16.96 -1.40 4.30
N LEU A 67 -16.01 -2.17 4.84
CA LEU A 67 -16.11 -3.62 4.88
C LEU A 67 -17.14 -4.06 5.92
N PRO A 68 -18.13 -4.87 5.53
CA PRO A 68 -19.14 -5.36 6.46
C PRO A 68 -18.50 -6.29 7.51
N PRO A 69 -19.01 -6.33 8.75
CA PRO A 69 -18.40 -7.08 9.85
C PRO A 69 -18.13 -8.56 9.53
N GLU A 70 -19.04 -9.20 8.80
CA GLU A 70 -18.98 -10.62 8.44
C GLU A 70 -17.81 -10.92 7.49
N LEU A 71 -17.41 -9.92 6.71
CA LEU A 71 -16.24 -10.03 5.85
C LEU A 71 -14.95 -9.80 6.64
N ARG A 72 -14.94 -8.97 7.69
CA ARG A 72 -13.70 -8.61 8.43
C ARG A 72 -12.94 -9.81 8.99
N GLU A 73 -13.61 -10.92 9.28
CA GLU A 73 -12.94 -12.16 9.74
C GLU A 73 -12.07 -12.83 8.65
N ASN A 74 -12.29 -12.49 7.39
CA ASN A 74 -11.59 -13.06 6.23
C ASN A 74 -10.58 -12.09 5.62
N PHE A 75 -10.29 -10.95 6.25
CA PHE A 75 -9.26 -10.04 5.75
C PHE A 75 -8.35 -9.57 6.87
N THR A 76 -7.06 -9.46 6.55
CA THR A 76 -6.07 -8.85 7.44
C THR A 76 -5.48 -7.62 6.77
N VAL A 77 -5.38 -6.55 7.54
CA VAL A 77 -4.66 -5.32 7.15
C VAL A 77 -3.22 -5.46 7.65
N GLU A 78 -2.28 -5.22 6.74
CA GLU A 78 -0.84 -5.27 7.00
C GLU A 78 -0.37 -6.59 7.68
N PRO A 79 -0.80 -7.79 7.22
CA PRO A 79 -0.21 -9.02 7.74
C PRO A 79 1.25 -9.13 7.34
N ARG A 80 1.99 -9.95 8.08
CA ARG A 80 3.38 -10.28 7.74
C ARG A 80 3.55 -11.78 7.65
N TYR A 81 4.03 -12.23 6.51
CA TYR A 81 4.22 -13.64 6.17
C TYR A 81 5.69 -13.97 6.05
N LYS A 82 6.07 -15.14 6.55
CA LYS A 82 7.33 -15.79 6.24
C LYS A 82 7.05 -16.98 5.32
N PRO A 83 7.76 -17.12 4.19
CA PRO A 83 7.71 -18.34 3.41
C PRO A 83 8.06 -19.55 4.28
N ASP A 84 7.21 -20.58 4.24
CA ASP A 84 7.43 -21.82 4.99
C ASP A 84 7.65 -22.98 4.00
N PRO A 85 8.90 -23.47 3.87
CA PRO A 85 9.23 -24.55 2.94
C PRO A 85 8.65 -25.90 3.37
N ASP A 86 8.30 -26.09 4.64
CA ASP A 86 7.88 -27.37 5.19
C ASP A 86 6.38 -27.64 4.97
N VAL A 87 5.59 -26.58 4.75
CA VAL A 87 4.14 -26.67 4.53
C VAL A 87 3.68 -25.96 3.26
N ASN A 88 4.46 -26.02 2.17
CA ASN A 88 4.12 -25.48 0.84
C ASN A 88 3.21 -24.24 0.88
N GLY A 89 3.58 -23.27 1.71
CA GLY A 89 2.66 -22.26 2.24
C GLY A 89 3.40 -21.20 3.05
N VAL A 90 2.69 -20.51 3.95
CA VAL A 90 3.24 -19.39 4.71
C VAL A 90 2.89 -19.44 6.18
N ALA A 91 3.81 -18.95 7.01
CA ALA A 91 3.60 -18.72 8.43
C ALA A 91 3.39 -17.23 8.71
N LEU A 92 2.49 -16.89 9.63
CA LEU A 92 2.38 -15.54 10.16
C LEU A 92 3.55 -15.26 11.11
N THR A 93 4.09 -14.05 11.05
CA THR A 93 5.17 -13.61 11.94
C THR A 93 5.05 -12.12 12.24
N ASP A 94 5.53 -11.68 13.39
CA ASP A 94 5.65 -10.26 13.75
C ASP A 94 7.01 -9.66 13.37
N LYS A 95 8.03 -10.51 13.11
CA LYS A 95 9.43 -10.11 12.91
C LYS A 95 10.14 -10.94 11.83
N GLY A 96 11.24 -10.41 11.33
CA GLY A 96 12.21 -11.13 10.50
C GLY A 96 12.61 -10.41 9.21
N VAL A 97 13.90 -10.53 8.88
CA VAL A 97 14.41 -10.31 7.53
C VAL A 97 13.83 -11.41 6.62
N ASP A 98 13.49 -11.10 5.37
CA ASP A 98 12.83 -12.02 4.41
C ASP A 98 11.33 -12.31 4.66
N THR A 99 10.60 -11.32 5.17
CA THR A 99 9.13 -11.39 5.30
C THR A 99 8.41 -10.59 4.21
N LEU A 100 7.23 -11.07 3.82
CA LEU A 100 6.32 -10.39 2.90
C LEU A 100 5.25 -9.64 3.71
N HIS A 101 5.06 -8.36 3.40
CA HIS A 101 4.19 -7.48 4.17
C HIS A 101 3.20 -6.72 3.27
N PRO A 102 2.24 -7.44 2.65
CA PRO A 102 1.21 -6.79 1.84
C PRO A 102 0.29 -5.92 2.70
N ASP A 103 -0.25 -4.86 2.11
CA ASP A 103 -1.17 -3.95 2.81
C ASP A 103 -2.51 -4.59 3.19
N PHE A 104 -3.04 -5.47 2.33
CA PHE A 104 -4.36 -6.04 2.54
C PHE A 104 -4.48 -7.42 1.91
N VAL A 105 -4.94 -8.40 2.68
CA VAL A 105 -4.99 -9.79 2.23
C VAL A 105 -6.33 -10.42 2.61
N VAL A 106 -6.87 -11.22 1.68
CA VAL A 106 -8.07 -12.03 1.85
C VAL A 106 -7.67 -13.44 2.21
N HIS A 107 -8.37 -14.05 3.15
CA HIS A 107 -8.07 -15.36 3.70
C HIS A 107 -9.27 -16.29 3.55
N GLY A 108 -8.99 -17.59 3.59
CA GLY A 108 -10.01 -18.61 3.81
C GLY A 108 -10.65 -18.44 5.19
N THR A 109 -11.90 -18.85 5.32
CA THR A 109 -12.66 -18.70 6.56
C THR A 109 -11.96 -19.35 7.74
N ARG A 110 -11.68 -18.55 8.79
CA ARG A 110 -10.97 -18.97 10.02
C ARG A 110 -9.57 -19.56 9.76
N ASN A 111 -8.94 -19.25 8.63
CA ASN A 111 -7.60 -19.70 8.31
C ASN A 111 -6.75 -18.58 7.69
N ALA A 112 -5.96 -17.90 8.52
CA ALA A 112 -5.18 -16.74 8.09
C ALA A 112 -3.93 -17.07 7.23
N THR A 113 -3.59 -18.35 7.09
CA THR A 113 -2.52 -18.81 6.19
C THR A 113 -3.06 -19.35 4.87
N ASP A 114 -4.38 -19.54 4.75
CA ASP A 114 -5.06 -19.83 3.47
C ASP A 114 -5.30 -18.54 2.70
N VAL A 115 -4.23 -17.94 2.19
CA VAL A 115 -4.24 -16.65 1.50
C VAL A 115 -4.92 -16.79 0.12
N GLN A 116 -6.06 -16.10 -0.06
CA GLN A 116 -6.88 -16.15 -1.28
C GLN A 116 -6.50 -15.05 -2.27
N CYS A 117 -6.41 -13.80 -1.83
CA CYS A 117 -5.98 -12.70 -2.69
C CYS A 117 -5.09 -11.74 -1.92
N VAL A 118 -4.13 -11.12 -2.61
CA VAL A 118 -3.19 -10.16 -2.04
C VAL A 118 -3.33 -8.82 -2.76
N TYR A 119 -3.51 -7.76 -1.98
CA TYR A 119 -3.64 -6.40 -2.45
C TYR A 119 -2.58 -5.52 -1.80
N GLU A 120 -1.88 -4.77 -2.63
CA GLU A 120 -0.95 -3.71 -2.23
C GLU A 120 -1.60 -2.36 -2.56
N ILE A 121 -1.53 -1.41 -1.66
CA ILE A 121 -2.02 -0.05 -1.85
C ILE A 121 -0.84 0.81 -2.26
N LYS A 122 -1.00 1.63 -3.30
CA LYS A 122 0.04 2.62 -3.68
C LYS A 122 -0.57 3.97 -3.96
N PHE A 123 0.11 5.02 -3.49
CA PHE A 123 -0.19 6.42 -3.79
C PHE A 123 1.01 7.10 -4.45
N PRO A 124 1.25 6.87 -5.75
CA PRO A 124 2.40 7.43 -6.43
C PRO A 124 2.40 8.97 -6.38
N CYS A 125 3.54 9.55 -6.03
CA CYS A 125 3.74 11.00 -6.02
C CYS A 125 4.27 11.49 -7.38
N PHE A 126 5.18 10.74 -8.00
CA PHE A 126 5.85 11.12 -9.25
C PHE A 126 4.99 10.93 -10.48
N ALA A 127 5.03 11.88 -11.41
CA ALA A 127 4.22 11.92 -12.62
C ALA A 127 4.31 10.61 -13.45
N ALA A 128 5.51 10.05 -13.59
CA ALA A 128 5.76 8.82 -14.34
C ALA A 128 4.96 7.60 -13.85
N HIS A 129 4.52 7.61 -12.58
CA HIS A 129 3.86 6.48 -11.93
C HIS A 129 2.40 6.77 -11.52
N LYS A 130 1.91 8.01 -11.67
CA LYS A 130 0.55 8.42 -11.24
C LYS A 130 -0.56 7.64 -11.96
N LEU A 131 -0.39 7.39 -13.26
CA LEU A 131 -1.38 6.71 -14.08
C LEU A 131 -1.29 5.18 -13.99
N ASP A 132 -0.08 4.64 -13.82
CA ASP A 132 0.14 3.22 -13.61
C ASP A 132 1.28 3.00 -12.60
N PRO A 133 0.99 2.50 -11.39
CA PRO A 133 2.01 2.25 -10.38
C PRO A 133 2.99 1.14 -10.80
N ARG A 134 2.63 0.27 -11.76
CA ARG A 134 3.51 -0.80 -12.27
C ARG A 134 4.67 -0.28 -13.11
N ASN A 135 4.62 0.97 -13.57
CA ASN A 135 5.76 1.61 -14.22
C ASN A 135 6.99 1.69 -13.31
N SER A 136 6.79 1.56 -11.98
CA SER A 136 7.87 1.32 -11.04
C SER A 136 8.28 -0.16 -11.06
N ARG A 137 9.52 -0.44 -11.48
CA ARG A 137 10.14 -1.78 -11.42
C ARG A 137 10.01 -2.44 -10.04
N TRP A 138 10.04 -1.63 -8.98
CA TRP A 138 9.91 -2.11 -7.60
C TRP A 138 8.51 -2.65 -7.31
N VAL A 139 7.48 -2.02 -7.85
CA VAL A 139 6.08 -2.46 -7.67
C VAL A 139 5.84 -3.78 -8.37
N GLU A 140 6.34 -3.95 -9.60
CA GLU A 140 6.22 -5.23 -10.31
C GLU A 140 6.94 -6.37 -9.57
N ALA A 141 8.17 -6.13 -9.09
CA ALA A 141 8.91 -7.10 -8.30
C ALA A 141 8.18 -7.47 -6.99
N GLN A 142 7.58 -6.48 -6.33
CA GLN A 142 6.77 -6.68 -5.12
C GLN A 142 5.54 -7.56 -5.41
N LEU A 143 4.80 -7.29 -6.49
CA LEU A 143 3.67 -8.12 -6.89
C LEU A 143 4.08 -9.55 -7.25
N LYS A 144 5.21 -9.75 -7.94
CA LYS A 144 5.75 -11.09 -8.21
C LYS A 144 6.09 -11.84 -6.92
N ALA A 145 6.61 -11.14 -5.91
CA ALA A 145 6.86 -11.73 -4.60
C ALA A 145 5.56 -12.14 -3.90
N TYR A 146 4.56 -11.26 -3.91
CA TYR A 146 3.24 -11.53 -3.31
C TYR A 146 2.43 -12.59 -4.04
N GLN A 147 2.64 -12.79 -5.35
CA GLN A 147 2.00 -13.86 -6.09
C GLN A 147 2.33 -15.25 -5.52
N LYS A 148 3.46 -15.40 -4.82
CA LYS A 148 3.81 -16.65 -4.12
C LYS A 148 2.88 -16.98 -2.96
N LEU A 149 2.15 -15.99 -2.44
CA LEU A 149 1.23 -16.18 -1.30
C LEU A 149 -0.11 -16.76 -1.73
N SER A 150 -0.52 -16.60 -2.99
CA SER A 150 -1.84 -17.00 -3.46
C SER A 150 -1.76 -17.61 -4.85
N ILE A 151 -2.44 -18.73 -5.05
CA ILE A 151 -2.71 -19.32 -6.36
C ILE A 151 -4.12 -19.01 -6.89
N ARG A 152 -4.96 -18.37 -6.07
CA ARG A 152 -6.39 -18.14 -6.36
C ARG A 152 -6.61 -16.84 -7.12
N CYS A 153 -6.01 -15.77 -6.64
CA CYS A 153 -6.10 -14.45 -7.26
C CYS A 153 -4.71 -13.97 -7.72
N PRO A 154 -4.65 -13.21 -8.82
CA PRO A 154 -3.47 -12.42 -9.12
C PRO A 154 -3.21 -11.41 -8.02
N ALA A 155 -1.96 -11.28 -7.58
CA ALA A 155 -1.55 -10.17 -6.73
C ALA A 155 -1.81 -8.84 -7.47
N ALA A 156 -2.36 -7.86 -6.75
CA ALA A 156 -2.81 -6.62 -7.38
C ALA A 156 -2.39 -5.38 -6.58
N VAL A 157 -2.11 -4.30 -7.30
CA VAL A 157 -2.00 -2.96 -6.72
C VAL A 157 -3.34 -2.23 -6.85
N ILE A 158 -3.78 -1.62 -5.76
CA ILE A 158 -4.87 -0.66 -5.73
C ILE A 158 -4.26 0.74 -5.62
N SER A 159 -4.56 1.61 -6.57
CA SER A 159 -4.16 3.01 -6.54
C SER A 159 -5.34 3.94 -6.82
N PRO A 160 -5.19 5.27 -6.68
CA PRO A 160 -6.21 6.22 -7.11
C PRO A 160 -6.62 6.06 -8.58
N ALA A 161 -5.73 5.58 -9.45
CA ALA A 161 -5.99 5.38 -10.87
C ALA A 161 -6.77 4.08 -11.17
N GLY A 162 -6.83 3.13 -10.22
CA GLY A 162 -7.58 1.89 -10.39
C GLY A 162 -6.93 0.67 -9.76
N LEU A 163 -7.34 -0.51 -10.23
CA LEU A 163 -6.81 -1.82 -9.86
C LEU A 163 -5.86 -2.32 -10.95
N PHE A 164 -4.66 -2.71 -10.57
CA PHE A 164 -3.59 -3.15 -11.47
C PHE A 164 -3.11 -4.53 -11.05
N GLN A 165 -3.51 -5.56 -11.79
CA GLN A 165 -3.14 -6.95 -11.51
C GLN A 165 -1.80 -7.29 -12.18
N LEU A 166 -1.04 -8.20 -11.55
CA LEU A 166 -0.04 -8.97 -12.29
C LEU A 166 -0.79 -9.82 -13.31
N GLY A 167 -0.39 -9.79 -14.58
CA GLY A 167 -0.94 -10.74 -15.55
C GLY A 167 -0.64 -12.16 -15.08
N ILE A 168 -1.63 -13.05 -15.10
CA ILE A 168 -1.37 -14.47 -14.91
C ILE A 168 -0.59 -14.92 -16.15
N PRO A 169 0.59 -15.56 -16.01
CA PRO A 169 1.28 -16.15 -17.15
C PRO A 169 0.44 -17.21 -17.85
#